data_AF-A0A540W6M7-F1
#
_entry.id   AF-A0A540W6M7-F1
#
_cell.length_a   1.000
_cell.length_b   1.000
_cell.length_c   1.000
_cell.angle_alpha   90.00
_cell.angle_beta   90.00
_cell.angle_gamma   90.00
#
_symmetry.space_group_name_H-M   'P 1'
#
loop_
_entity.id
_entity.type
_entity.pdbx_description
1 polymer ?
#
loop_
_entity_poly.entity_id
_entity_poly.type
_entity_poly.pdbx_seq_one_letter_code
_entity_poly.pdbx_strand_id
1 'polypeptide(L)'
;MTNPGSDPNEHHRVVIRAVPHPGELDARGIPITCPNCRARRDWLLLNVRHQVFVRCRCATEWHEPDLTRAYFDLHFTAPEREWDDFDAAMRALAYDGLLAGTTWS
;
A
#
# COMPACT_ATOMS: atom_id res chain seq x y z
N MET A 1 3.92 42.40 11.85
CA MET A 1 3.28 41.53 10.84
C MET A 1 4.37 41.09 9.88
N THR A 2 4.94 39.91 10.08
CA THR A 2 5.89 39.31 9.13
C THR A 2 5.72 37.80 9.24
N ASN A 3 5.02 37.19 8.29
CA ASN A 3 4.96 35.73 8.17
C ASN A 3 6.36 35.21 7.83
N PRO A 4 6.91 34.23 8.57
CA PRO A 4 8.09 33.53 8.10
C PRO A 4 7.67 32.69 6.90
N GLY A 5 8.22 33.07 5.75
CA GLY A 5 8.00 32.40 4.48
C GLY A 5 8.32 30.92 4.57
N SER A 6 7.41 30.14 3.99
CA SER A 6 7.53 28.72 3.73
C SER A 6 8.88 28.38 3.11
N ASP A 7 9.54 27.36 3.66
CA ASP A 7 10.83 26.85 3.19
C ASP A 7 10.67 26.27 1.77
N PRO A 8 11.44 26.77 0.77
CA PRO A 8 11.40 26.23 -0.59
C PRO A 8 12.00 24.82 -0.72
N ASN A 9 12.58 24.27 0.36
CA ASN A 9 13.01 22.86 0.48
C ASN A 9 11.93 21.94 1.09
N GLU A 10 10.64 22.26 0.92
CA GLU A 10 9.60 21.23 0.95
C GLU A 10 9.78 20.31 -0.27
N HIS A 11 10.88 19.54 -0.24
CA HIS A 11 11.15 18.46 -1.17
C HIS A 11 9.86 17.66 -1.25
N HIS A 12 9.34 17.49 -2.47
CA HIS A 12 8.24 16.59 -2.81
C HIS A 12 8.59 15.16 -2.36
N ARG A 13 8.57 14.92 -1.06
CA ARG A 13 8.81 13.62 -0.47
C ARG A 13 7.66 12.79 -0.99
N VAL A 14 7.99 11.76 -1.77
CA VAL A 14 6.97 10.83 -2.26
C VAL A 14 6.52 10.05 -1.03
N VAL A 15 5.47 10.54 -0.37
CA VAL A 15 4.86 9.87 0.77
C VAL A 15 4.18 8.62 0.23
N ILE A 16 4.70 7.46 0.60
CA ILE A 16 4.07 6.16 0.32
C ILE A 16 3.13 5.88 1.49
N ARG A 17 1.82 5.84 1.23
CA ARG A 17 0.85 5.38 2.22
C ARG A 17 0.71 3.87 2.08
N ALA A 18 1.13 3.13 3.11
CA ALA A 18 1.02 1.68 3.19
C ALA A 18 -0.11 1.30 4.16
N VAL A 19 -1.11 0.56 3.68
CA VAL A 19 -2.26 0.12 4.48
C VAL A 19 -2.40 -1.40 4.40
N PRO A 20 -2.15 -2.14 5.50
CA PRO A 20 -2.43 -3.56 5.56
C PRO A 20 -3.93 -3.83 5.46
N HIS A 21 -4.32 -4.78 4.62
CA HIS A 21 -5.69 -5.24 4.44
C HIS A 21 -5.72 -6.78 4.55
N PRO A 22 -6.05 -7.34 5.73
CA PRO A 22 -5.95 -8.77 5.98
C PRO A 22 -7.01 -9.60 5.26
N GLY A 23 -8.15 -9.00 4.89
CA GLY A 23 -9.28 -9.69 4.28
C GLY A 23 -9.16 -9.89 2.77
N GLU A 24 -10.21 -10.47 2.18
CA GLU A 24 -10.40 -10.43 0.73
C GLU A 24 -10.61 -8.98 0.27
N LEU A 25 -10.20 -8.70 -0.97
CA LEU A 25 -10.27 -7.38 -1.56
C LEU A 25 -10.91 -7.51 -2.94
N ASP A 26 -11.92 -6.69 -3.21
CA ASP A 26 -12.63 -6.70 -4.48
C ASP A 26 -12.29 -5.46 -5.32
N ALA A 27 -11.88 -5.68 -6.56
CA ALA A 27 -11.80 -4.64 -7.57
C ALA A 27 -13.11 -4.64 -8.37
N ARG A 28 -13.98 -3.64 -8.13
CA ARG A 28 -15.31 -3.52 -8.76
C ARG A 28 -16.18 -4.79 -8.65
N GLY A 29 -16.09 -5.50 -7.53
CA GLY A 29 -16.85 -6.73 -7.28
C GLY A 29 -16.21 -8.01 -7.86
N ILE A 30 -14.96 -7.93 -8.35
CA ILE A 30 -14.15 -9.09 -8.71
C ILE A 30 -13.11 -9.32 -7.61
N PRO A 31 -13.09 -10.50 -6.97
CA PRO A 31 -12.09 -10.83 -5.97
C PRO A 31 -10.68 -10.81 -6.54
N ILE A 32 -9.82 -10.02 -5.91
CA ILE A 32 -8.41 -9.95 -6.24
C ILE A 32 -7.73 -11.26 -5.86
N THR A 33 -6.87 -11.75 -6.75
CA THR A 33 -6.03 -12.92 -6.52
C THR A 33 -4.61 -12.61 -6.93
N CYS A 34 -3.63 -13.03 -6.12
CA CYS A 34 -2.23 -12.79 -6.41
C CYS A 34 -1.86 -13.50 -7.72
N PRO A 35 -1.26 -12.81 -8.71
CA PRO A 35 -0.93 -13.43 -9.98
C PRO A 35 0.19 -14.49 -9.86
N ASN A 36 0.99 -14.42 -8.79
CA ASN A 36 2.10 -15.33 -8.54
C ASN A 36 1.71 -16.51 -7.64
N CYS A 37 1.25 -16.26 -6.41
CA CYS A 37 0.98 -17.32 -5.43
C CYS A 37 -0.50 -17.71 -5.29
N ARG A 38 -1.41 -17.04 -6.01
CA ARG A 38 -2.87 -17.28 -5.98
C ARG A 38 -3.55 -17.06 -4.63
N ALA A 39 -2.89 -16.41 -3.67
CA ALA A 39 -3.53 -15.92 -2.44
C ALA A 39 -4.72 -15.00 -2.76
N ARG A 40 -5.71 -14.97 -1.86
CA ARG A 40 -6.94 -14.16 -1.98
C ARG A 40 -7.10 -13.08 -0.89
N ARG A 41 -6.19 -13.08 0.08
CA ARG A 41 -6.24 -12.24 1.28
C ARG A 41 -4.83 -11.75 1.63
N ASP A 42 -4.69 -11.05 2.75
CA ASP A 42 -3.40 -10.57 3.26
C ASP A 42 -2.70 -9.65 2.26
N TRP A 43 -3.35 -8.53 1.96
CA TRP A 43 -2.90 -7.53 1.00
C TRP A 43 -2.21 -6.36 1.70
N LEU A 44 -1.23 -5.75 1.05
CA LEU A 44 -0.74 -4.43 1.40
C LEU A 44 -1.09 -3.48 0.27
N LEU A 45 -1.88 -2.48 0.59
CA LEU A 45 -2.23 -1.42 -0.36
C LEU A 45 -1.21 -0.30 -0.25
N LEU A 46 -0.58 0.03 -1.36
CA LEU A 46 0.42 1.08 -1.47
C LEU A 46 -0.14 2.19 -2.34
N ASN A 47 -0.37 3.36 -1.75
CA ASN A 47 -0.76 4.54 -2.50
C ASN A 47 0.46 5.43 -2.69
N VAL A 48 0.89 5.54 -3.95
CA VAL A 48 2.04 6.33 -4.39
C VAL A 48 1.54 7.38 -5.38
N ARG A 49 1.54 8.64 -4.94
CA ARG A 49 0.98 9.78 -5.70
C ARG A 49 -0.51 9.56 -6.04
N HIS A 50 -0.81 9.19 -7.28
CA HIS A 50 -2.18 8.98 -7.79
C HIS A 50 -2.47 7.51 -8.13
N GLN A 51 -1.52 6.62 -7.90
CA GLN A 51 -1.62 5.21 -8.24
C GLN A 51 -1.72 4.37 -6.97
N VAL A 52 -2.53 3.32 -7.05
CA VAL A 52 -2.66 2.32 -5.98
C VAL A 52 -2.07 1.02 -6.50
N PHE A 53 -1.15 0.47 -5.71
CA PHE A 53 -0.56 -0.83 -5.95
C PHE A 53 -1.07 -1.79 -4.89
N VAL A 54 -1.28 -3.04 -5.30
CA VAL A 54 -1.58 -4.14 -4.40
C VAL A 54 -0.31 -4.99 -4.31
N ARG A 55 0.11 -5.27 -3.08
CA ARG A 55 1.24 -6.13 -2.80
C ARG A 55 0.80 -7.32 -1.98
N CYS A 56 1.20 -8.51 -2.42
CA CYS A 56 1.01 -9.75 -1.69
C CYS A 56 2.17 -10.00 -0.72
N ARG A 57 1.94 -10.81 0.33
CA ARG A 57 3.00 -11.31 1.22
C ARG A 57 4.13 -12.06 0.51
N CYS A 58 3.87 -12.62 -0.67
CA CYS A 58 4.91 -13.20 -1.53
C CYS A 58 5.77 -12.18 -2.28
N ALA A 59 5.71 -10.90 -1.89
CA ALA A 59 6.40 -9.76 -2.50
C ALA A 59 5.98 -9.43 -3.95
N THR A 60 5.00 -10.13 -4.52
CA THR A 60 4.43 -9.76 -5.81
C THR A 60 3.58 -8.49 -5.66
N GLU A 61 3.92 -7.48 -6.44
CA GLU A 61 3.28 -6.17 -6.46
C GLU A 61 2.82 -5.85 -7.88
N TRP A 62 1.64 -5.27 -8.00
CA TRP A 62 1.12 -4.81 -9.27
C TRP A 62 0.25 -3.58 -9.10
N HIS A 63 0.17 -2.78 -10.16
CA HIS A 63 -0.79 -1.69 -10.25
C HIS A 63 -2.18 -2.27 -10.48
N GLU A 64 -3.14 -1.92 -9.61
CA GLU A 64 -4.53 -2.34 -9.73
C GLU A 64 -5.38 -1.17 -10.26
N PRO A 65 -5.64 -1.10 -11.57
CA PRO A 65 -6.29 0.06 -12.19
C PRO A 65 -7.72 0.30 -11.70
N ASP A 66 -8.37 -0.73 -11.17
CA ASP A 66 -9.75 -0.64 -10.70
C ASP A 66 -9.84 -0.15 -9.25
N LEU A 67 -8.74 -0.19 -8.49
CA LEU A 67 -8.60 0.45 -7.18
C LEU A 67 -8.14 1.89 -7.36
N THR A 68 -9.07 2.77 -7.70
CA THR A 68 -8.77 4.20 -7.89
C THR A 68 -8.31 4.86 -6.58
N ARG A 69 -7.55 5.96 -6.70
CA ARG A 69 -7.19 6.82 -5.55
C ARG A 69 -8.40 7.28 -4.73
N ALA A 70 -9.52 7.59 -5.40
CA ALA A 70 -10.74 8.04 -4.73
C ALA A 70 -11.39 6.91 -3.90
N TYR A 71 -11.43 5.69 -4.45
CA TYR A 71 -11.85 4.51 -3.70
C TYR A 71 -10.91 4.26 -2.51
N PHE A 72 -9.60 4.37 -2.73
CA PHE A 72 -8.62 4.20 -1.67
C PHE A 72 -8.83 5.18 -0.51
N ASP A 73 -8.97 6.47 -0.82
CA ASP A 73 -9.15 7.52 0.20
C ASP A 73 -10.48 7.41 0.95
N LEU A 74 -11.52 6.86 0.33
CA LEU A 74 -12.83 6.65 0.97
C LEU A 74 -12.84 5.46 1.94
N HIS A 75 -12.09 4.40 1.61
CA HIS A 75 -12.18 3.10 2.31
C HIS A 75 -10.99 2.78 3.21
N PHE A 76 -9.83 3.39 2.96
CA PHE A 76 -8.60 3.12 3.70
C PHE A 76 -8.07 4.41 4.32
N THR A 77 -8.09 4.46 5.64
CA THR A 77 -7.66 5.61 6.43
C THR A 77 -6.15 5.85 6.33
N ALA A 78 -5.71 7.02 6.82
CA ALA A 78 -4.32 7.45 6.83
C ALA A 78 -3.38 6.35 7.36
N PRO A 79 -2.14 6.25 6.83
CA PRO A 79 -1.21 5.20 7.24
C PRO A 79 -1.00 5.27 8.75
N GLU A 80 -0.98 4.12 9.42
CA GLU A 80 -0.60 4.08 10.84
C GLU A 80 0.83 4.57 11.06
N ARG A 81 1.70 4.46 10.04
CA ARG A 81 3.09 4.94 10.03
C ARG A 81 3.56 5.36 8.64
N GLU A 82 4.33 6.44 8.60
CA GLU A 82 5.15 6.84 7.45
C GLU A 82 6.53 6.16 7.53
N TRP A 83 7.11 5.84 6.38
CA TRP A 83 8.39 5.14 6.27
C TRP A 83 9.33 5.87 5.32
N ASP A 84 10.59 6.00 5.74
CA ASP A 84 11.66 6.65 4.96
C ASP A 84 12.39 5.69 4.01
N ASP A 85 12.29 4.38 4.28
CA ASP A 85 12.89 3.30 3.49
C ASP A 85 11.85 2.22 3.18
N PHE A 86 11.77 1.85 1.89
CA PHE A 86 10.77 0.91 1.39
C PHE A 86 11.02 -0.51 1.89
N ASP A 87 12.27 -0.98 1.85
CA ASP A 87 12.61 -2.35 2.26
C ASP A 87 12.39 -2.56 3.76
N ALA A 88 12.75 -1.57 4.58
CA ALA A 88 12.45 -1.56 6.01
C ALA A 88 10.94 -1.64 6.26
N ALA A 89 10.13 -0.89 5.50
CA ALA A 89 8.67 -0.94 5.61
C ALA A 89 8.13 -2.32 5.26
N MET A 90 8.58 -2.91 4.16
CA MET A 90 8.10 -4.23 3.73
C MET A 90 8.47 -5.33 4.72
N ARG A 91 9.68 -5.28 5.32
CA ARG A 91 10.08 -6.21 6.37
C ARG A 91 9.24 -6.04 7.63
N ALA A 92 9.06 -4.81 8.09
CA ALA A 92 8.32 -4.55 9.32
C ALA A 92 6.83 -4.88 9.21
N LEU A 93 6.24 -4.71 8.02
CA LEU A 93 4.86 -5.09 7.72
C LEU A 93 4.72 -6.57 7.33
N ALA A 94 5.84 -7.28 7.14
CA ALA A 94 5.94 -8.66 6.71
C ALA A 94 5.37 -8.95 5.29
N TYR A 95 5.64 -8.03 4.36
CA TYR A 95 5.37 -8.10 2.91
C TYR A 95 6.66 -8.16 2.07
N ASP A 96 7.76 -8.61 2.68
CA ASP A 96 9.08 -8.75 2.06
C ASP A 96 9.27 -10.07 1.28
N GLY A 97 8.27 -10.95 1.27
CA GLY A 97 8.33 -12.24 0.58
C GLY A 97 8.56 -13.44 1.51
N LEU A 98 9.02 -13.23 2.75
CA LEU A 98 9.35 -14.33 3.68
C LEU A 98 8.13 -15.13 4.11
N LEU A 99 6.95 -14.52 4.04
CA LEU A 99 5.66 -15.10 4.43
C LEU A 99 4.83 -15.52 3.20
N ALA A 100 5.48 -15.84 2.08
CA ALA A 100 4.81 -16.39 0.92
C ALA A 100 4.08 -17.69 1.28
N GLY A 101 2.76 -17.74 1.01
CA GLY A 101 1.94 -18.91 1.27
C GLY A 101 1.46 -19.10 2.72
N THR A 102 1.85 -18.22 3.65
CA THR A 102 1.28 -18.21 5.01
C THR A 102 0.14 -17.21 5.07
N THR A 103 -1.07 -17.68 5.35
CA THR A 103 -2.23 -16.83 5.64
C THR A 103 -2.39 -16.69 7.15
N TRP A 104 -2.74 -15.51 7.65
CA TRP A 104 -3.08 -15.39 9.08
C TRP A 104 -4.32 -16.25 9.38
N SER A 105 -4.24 -16.99 10.48
CA SER A 105 -5.32 -17.87 10.99
C SER A 105 -6.35 -17.05 11.74
#